data_AF-A0A2D6F6R9-F1
#
_entry.id   AF-A0A2D6F6R9-F1
#
_cell.length_a   1.000
_cell.length_b   1.000
_cell.length_c   1.000
_cell.angle_alpha   90.00
_cell.angle_beta   90.00
_cell.angle_gamma   90.00
#
_symmetry.space_group_name_H-M   'P 1'
#
loop_
_entity.id
_entity.type
_entity.pdbx_description
1 polymer ?
#
loop_
_entity_poly.entity_id
_entity_poly.type
_entity_poly.pdbx_seq_one_letter_code
_entity_poly.pdbx_strand_id
1 'polypeptide(L)'
;MFIYDDVELANMTVQKVTLWRQYMQQVAVKNVAKLEFILGIVHGITESIGIGGYAHVQEKNAEVIDTLETVRAYMRAAEADAAPYEGEGLWPAAEPWIAMRNWYPDAYARVAAIVEQLAAGGLMLTPTEEDIAGPMAGDIGKYYQGTNIDAKNRVRLFRLAWDLIGTQFGSRQTLYERFFNGDVVQLRQRRFATYDYSRADASLELFMQELENGQ
;
A
#
# COMPACT_ATOMS: atom_id res chain seq x y z
N MET A 1 1.82 -6.12 35.89
CA MET A 1 3.12 -5.89 35.24
C MET A 1 3.50 -7.19 34.54
N PHE A 2 3.67 -7.19 33.21
CA PHE A 2 3.88 -8.43 32.43
C PHE A 2 5.34 -8.89 32.37
N ILE A 3 6.29 -7.95 32.40
CA ILE A 3 7.74 -8.19 32.48
C ILE A 3 8.31 -7.15 33.46
N TYR A 4 9.22 -7.56 34.33
CA TYR A 4 9.90 -6.68 35.29
C TYR A 4 11.35 -7.12 35.49
N ASP A 5 12.29 -6.23 35.21
CA ASP A 5 13.74 -6.42 35.41
C ASP A 5 14.33 -7.71 34.80
N ASP A 6 13.69 -8.24 33.75
CA ASP A 6 14.13 -9.43 33.03
C ASP A 6 14.52 -9.05 31.60
N VAL A 7 15.82 -8.81 31.42
CA VAL A 7 16.43 -8.40 30.14
C VAL A 7 16.32 -9.50 29.09
N GLU A 8 16.44 -10.76 29.49
CA GLU A 8 16.41 -11.90 28.57
C GLU A 8 15.01 -12.07 27.97
N LEU A 9 13.99 -12.05 28.83
CA LEU A 9 12.60 -12.12 28.41
C LEU A 9 12.19 -10.92 27.55
N ALA A 10 12.66 -9.71 27.92
CA ALA A 10 12.43 -8.50 27.13
C ALA A 10 12.98 -8.65 25.68
N ASN A 11 14.21 -9.14 25.53
CA ASN A 11 14.83 -9.35 24.21
C ASN A 11 14.10 -10.42 23.37
N MET A 12 13.55 -11.45 24.01
CA MET A 12 12.79 -12.51 23.34
C MET A 12 11.34 -12.14 23.03
N THR A 13 10.81 -11.03 23.58
CA THR A 13 9.38 -10.72 23.54
C THR A 13 8.85 -10.67 22.11
N VAL A 14 9.53 -10.00 21.18
CA VAL A 14 9.07 -9.92 19.78
C VAL A 14 9.08 -11.27 19.06
N GLN A 15 9.97 -12.19 19.47
CA GLN A 15 10.07 -13.52 18.87
C GLN A 15 9.03 -14.48 19.44
N LYS A 16 8.85 -14.48 20.77
CA LYS A 16 7.94 -15.40 21.49
C LYS A 16 6.50 -14.91 21.53
N VAL A 17 6.30 -13.59 21.59
CA VAL A 17 4.95 -13.03 21.52
C VAL A 17 4.56 -12.99 20.05
N THR A 18 3.79 -13.99 19.65
CA THR A 18 3.20 -14.21 18.32
C THR A 18 2.26 -13.08 17.85
N LEU A 19 2.19 -11.97 18.59
CA LEU A 19 1.44 -10.75 18.27
C LEU A 19 1.68 -10.29 16.83
N TRP A 20 2.90 -10.45 16.31
CA TRP A 20 3.24 -9.93 14.99
C TRP A 20 2.44 -10.55 13.85
N ARG A 21 2.09 -11.83 13.95
CA ARG A 21 1.28 -12.52 12.96
C ARG A 21 -0.16 -12.02 12.94
N GLN A 22 -0.68 -11.63 14.10
CA GLN A 22 -2.05 -11.15 14.26
C GLN A 22 -2.18 -9.67 13.88
N TYR A 23 -1.29 -8.79 14.36
CA TYR A 23 -1.40 -7.37 14.01
C TYR A 23 -1.14 -7.12 12.52
N MET A 24 -0.33 -7.96 11.86
CA MET A 24 -0.15 -7.89 10.40
C MET A 24 -1.43 -8.14 9.61
N GLN A 25 -2.32 -9.00 10.09
CA GLN A 25 -3.64 -9.16 9.48
C GLN A 25 -4.45 -7.85 9.57
N GLN A 26 -4.45 -7.20 10.73
CA GLN A 26 -5.09 -5.90 10.90
C GLN A 26 -4.49 -4.83 9.96
N VAL A 27 -3.16 -4.85 9.79
CA VAL A 27 -2.48 -3.94 8.84
C VAL A 27 -2.90 -4.20 7.41
N ALA A 28 -3.03 -5.48 7.01
CA ALA A 28 -3.50 -5.85 5.68
C ALA A 28 -4.93 -5.32 5.45
N VAL A 29 -5.86 -5.53 6.39
CA VAL A 29 -7.24 -5.00 6.31
C VAL A 29 -7.24 -3.48 6.16
N LYS A 30 -6.46 -2.77 6.98
CA LYS A 30 -6.31 -1.30 6.89
C LYS A 30 -5.74 -0.88 5.52
N ASN A 31 -4.76 -1.61 5.00
CA ASN A 31 -4.16 -1.32 3.69
C ASN A 31 -5.15 -1.54 2.54
N VAL A 32 -5.94 -2.61 2.58
CA VAL A 32 -7.00 -2.88 1.60
C VAL A 32 -8.00 -1.73 1.56
N ALA A 33 -8.57 -1.36 2.70
CA ALA A 33 -9.55 -0.28 2.78
C ALA A 33 -8.96 1.06 2.29
N LYS A 34 -7.70 1.34 2.62
CA LYS A 34 -7.00 2.54 2.15
C LYS A 34 -6.83 2.51 0.62
N LEU A 35 -6.36 1.40 0.06
CA LEU A 35 -6.12 1.27 -1.38
C LEU A 35 -7.42 1.32 -2.20
N GLU A 36 -8.51 0.73 -1.71
CA GLU A 36 -9.84 0.85 -2.32
C GLU A 36 -10.28 2.32 -2.41
N PHE A 37 -10.07 3.08 -1.33
CA PHE A 37 -10.39 4.50 -1.30
C PHE A 37 -9.53 5.31 -2.29
N ILE A 38 -8.23 5.02 -2.35
CA ILE A 38 -7.31 5.66 -3.31
C ILE A 38 -7.70 5.31 -4.75
N LEU A 39 -8.04 4.04 -5.02
CA LEU A 39 -8.50 3.62 -6.34
C LEU A 39 -9.76 4.38 -6.77
N GLY A 40 -10.72 4.59 -5.84
CA GLY A 40 -11.88 5.42 -6.08
C GLY A 40 -11.52 6.88 -6.44
N ILE A 41 -10.52 7.46 -5.78
CA ILE A 41 -10.01 8.81 -6.10
C ILE A 41 -9.35 8.82 -7.49
N VAL A 42 -8.47 7.86 -7.79
CA VAL A 42 -7.75 7.75 -9.06
C VAL A 42 -8.70 7.57 -10.23
N HIS A 43 -9.70 6.69 -10.08
CA HIS A 43 -10.73 6.48 -11.08
C HIS A 43 -11.60 7.74 -11.25
N GLY A 44 -12.00 8.36 -10.13
CA GLY A 44 -12.74 9.63 -10.15
C GLY A 44 -11.98 10.74 -10.86
N ILE A 45 -10.68 10.89 -10.63
CA ILE A 45 -9.84 11.88 -11.33
C ILE A 45 -9.85 11.56 -12.83
N THR A 46 -9.57 10.32 -13.19
CA THR A 46 -9.49 9.85 -14.58
C THR A 46 -10.75 10.20 -15.38
N GLU A 47 -11.92 9.91 -14.81
CA GLU A 47 -13.22 10.23 -15.42
C GLU A 47 -13.53 11.73 -15.39
N SER A 48 -13.21 12.42 -14.30
CA SER A 48 -13.54 13.84 -14.11
C SER A 48 -12.89 14.76 -15.15
N ILE A 49 -11.68 14.44 -15.60
CA ILE A 49 -10.95 15.24 -16.59
C ILE A 49 -10.80 14.53 -17.94
N GLY A 50 -11.48 13.39 -18.13
CA GLY A 50 -11.59 12.72 -19.42
C GLY A 50 -10.27 12.16 -19.97
N ILE A 51 -9.36 11.71 -19.10
CA ILE A 51 -8.03 11.20 -19.50
C ILE A 51 -7.98 9.67 -19.59
N GLY A 52 -9.10 8.96 -19.32
CA GLY A 52 -9.15 7.49 -19.32
C GLY A 52 -8.89 6.82 -20.66
N GLY A 53 -8.95 7.55 -21.77
CA GLY A 53 -8.63 7.02 -23.11
C GLY A 53 -7.14 6.82 -23.38
N TYR A 54 -6.25 7.39 -22.55
CA TYR A 54 -4.81 7.29 -22.78
C TYR A 54 -4.22 6.03 -22.15
N ALA A 55 -3.47 5.25 -22.94
CA ALA A 55 -2.88 3.98 -22.48
C ALA A 55 -2.01 4.12 -21.21
N HIS A 56 -1.21 5.19 -21.12
CA HIS A 56 -0.37 5.45 -19.94
C HIS A 56 -1.16 5.81 -18.67
N VAL A 57 -2.43 6.24 -18.81
CA VAL A 57 -3.33 6.49 -17.67
C VAL A 57 -3.98 5.18 -17.24
N GLN A 58 -4.43 4.37 -18.20
CA GLN A 58 -4.98 3.03 -17.94
C GLN A 58 -3.96 2.14 -17.22
N GLU A 59 -2.70 2.18 -17.66
CA GLU A 59 -1.59 1.48 -17.02
C GLU A 59 -1.42 1.87 -15.54
N LYS A 60 -1.44 3.16 -15.22
CA LYS A 60 -1.34 3.63 -13.82
C LYS A 60 -2.55 3.26 -12.98
N ASN A 61 -3.75 3.29 -13.56
CA ASN A 61 -4.94 2.82 -12.87
C ASN A 61 -4.81 1.31 -12.56
N ALA A 62 -4.32 0.52 -13.53
CA ALA A 62 -4.05 -0.90 -13.35
C ALA A 62 -3.00 -1.17 -12.27
N GLU A 63 -1.92 -0.40 -12.18
CA GLU A 63 -0.93 -0.54 -11.10
C GLU A 63 -1.55 -0.38 -9.70
N VAL A 64 -2.51 0.53 -9.52
CA VAL A 64 -3.22 0.70 -8.24
C VAL A 64 -4.13 -0.50 -7.96
N ILE A 65 -4.82 -1.01 -8.99
CA ILE A 65 -5.66 -2.22 -8.91
C ILE A 65 -4.79 -3.42 -8.49
N ASP A 66 -3.68 -3.66 -9.18
CA ASP A 66 -2.78 -4.78 -8.90
C ASP A 66 -2.16 -4.64 -7.51
N THR A 67 -1.86 -3.43 -7.06
CA THR A 67 -1.39 -3.19 -5.70
C THR A 67 -2.45 -3.60 -4.66
N LEU A 68 -3.71 -3.23 -4.88
CA LEU A 68 -4.84 -3.64 -4.03
C LEU A 68 -5.03 -5.16 -4.00
N GLU A 69 -5.07 -5.79 -5.17
CA GLU A 69 -5.26 -7.24 -5.27
C GLU A 69 -4.08 -8.02 -4.70
N THR A 70 -2.86 -7.49 -4.81
CA THR A 70 -1.67 -8.09 -4.19
C THR A 70 -1.78 -8.10 -2.66
N VAL A 71 -2.27 -7.03 -2.04
CA VAL A 71 -2.50 -7.01 -0.58
C VAL A 71 -3.59 -8.00 -0.18
N ARG A 72 -4.69 -8.08 -0.94
CA ARG A 72 -5.75 -9.09 -0.72
C ARG A 72 -5.21 -10.51 -0.85
N ALA A 73 -4.33 -10.76 -1.82
CA ALA A 73 -3.69 -12.06 -2.02
C ALA A 73 -2.80 -12.45 -0.84
N TYR A 74 -1.97 -11.53 -0.31
CA TYR A 74 -1.19 -11.79 0.91
C TYR A 74 -2.09 -12.15 2.10
N MET A 75 -3.18 -11.39 2.29
CA MET A 75 -4.13 -11.65 3.36
C MET A 75 -4.77 -13.03 3.22
N ARG A 76 -5.25 -13.35 2.01
CA ARG A 76 -5.88 -14.63 1.72
C ARG A 76 -4.92 -15.80 1.94
N ALA A 77 -3.67 -15.70 1.47
CA ALA A 77 -2.66 -16.74 1.64
C ALA A 77 -2.34 -16.96 3.12
N ALA A 78 -2.17 -15.87 3.89
CA ALA A 78 -1.88 -15.97 5.31
C ALA A 78 -3.00 -16.67 6.10
N GLU A 79 -4.26 -16.42 5.74
CA GLU A 79 -5.43 -17.03 6.36
C GLU A 79 -5.66 -18.47 5.89
N ALA A 80 -5.45 -18.75 4.61
CA ALA A 80 -5.62 -20.10 4.04
C ALA A 80 -4.59 -21.08 4.60
N ASP A 81 -3.35 -20.63 4.78
CA ASP A 81 -2.24 -21.42 5.29
C ASP A 81 -2.09 -21.29 6.82
N ALA A 82 -3.14 -20.80 7.50
CA ALA A 82 -3.13 -20.68 8.95
C ALA A 82 -2.99 -22.06 9.61
N ALA A 83 -2.08 -22.16 10.58
CA ALA A 83 -1.72 -23.42 11.21
C ALA A 83 -1.49 -23.24 12.72
N PRO A 84 -1.55 -24.32 13.51
CA PRO A 84 -1.03 -24.30 14.87
C PRO A 84 0.44 -23.88 14.87
N TYR A 85 0.84 -23.09 15.87
CA TYR A 85 2.21 -22.62 16.02
C TYR A 85 2.63 -22.72 17.49
N GLU A 86 2.55 -21.61 18.26
CA GLU A 86 2.86 -21.59 19.69
C GLU A 86 1.56 -21.42 20.50
N GLY A 87 1.40 -22.24 21.54
CA GLY A 87 0.23 -22.23 22.41
C GLY A 87 -1.04 -22.81 21.76
N GLU A 88 -2.20 -22.45 22.30
CA GLU A 88 -3.50 -22.87 21.77
C GLU A 88 -3.99 -21.92 20.68
N GLY A 89 -4.55 -22.47 19.60
CA GLY A 89 -5.19 -21.73 18.52
C GLY A 89 -4.53 -21.88 17.16
N LEU A 90 -5.01 -21.09 16.20
CA LEU A 90 -4.51 -21.03 14.83
C LEU A 90 -3.88 -19.66 14.58
N TRP A 91 -2.75 -19.67 13.89
CA TRP A 91 -1.99 -18.46 13.58
C TRP A 91 -1.89 -18.30 12.08
N PRO A 92 -2.11 -17.09 11.54
CA PRO A 92 -1.85 -16.81 10.14
C PRO A 92 -0.40 -17.17 9.75
N ALA A 93 -0.22 -17.62 8.52
CA ALA A 93 1.09 -17.95 8.00
C ALA A 93 2.02 -16.72 7.99
N ALA A 94 3.29 -16.95 8.32
CA ALA A 94 4.28 -15.88 8.49
C ALA A 94 4.72 -15.25 7.17
N GLU A 95 4.96 -16.07 6.15
CA GLU A 95 5.63 -15.61 4.92
C GLU A 95 4.86 -14.53 4.16
N PRO A 96 3.54 -14.63 3.94
CA PRO A 96 2.79 -13.57 3.27
C PRO A 96 2.92 -12.21 3.98
N TRP A 97 2.94 -12.20 5.32
CA TRP A 97 3.16 -10.98 6.10
C TRP A 97 4.57 -10.43 5.97
N ILE A 98 5.59 -11.28 5.97
CA ILE A 98 6.99 -10.85 5.79
C ILE A 98 7.17 -10.27 4.38
N ALA A 99 6.56 -10.88 3.35
CA ALA A 99 6.56 -10.36 1.99
C ALA A 99 5.86 -9.01 1.91
N MET A 100 4.61 -8.90 2.37
CA MET A 100 3.85 -7.65 2.39
C MET A 100 4.60 -6.55 3.13
N ARG A 101 5.13 -6.83 4.33
CA ARG A 101 5.86 -5.87 5.16
C ARG A 101 7.06 -5.25 4.44
N ASN A 102 7.77 -6.05 3.65
CA ASN A 102 8.96 -5.59 2.93
C ASN A 102 8.61 -4.86 1.63
N TRP A 103 7.51 -5.22 0.97
CA TRP A 103 7.15 -4.69 -0.36
C TRP A 103 6.23 -3.46 -0.29
N TYR A 104 5.25 -3.47 0.61
CA TYR A 104 4.18 -2.46 0.68
C TYR A 104 4.68 -1.01 0.83
N PRO A 105 5.75 -0.70 1.60
CA PRO A 105 6.31 0.65 1.68
C PRO A 105 6.64 1.27 0.31
N ASP A 106 7.22 0.48 -0.60
CA ASP A 106 7.59 0.94 -1.94
C ASP A 106 6.36 1.02 -2.84
N ALA A 107 5.46 0.04 -2.75
CA ALA A 107 4.20 0.03 -3.48
C ALA A 107 3.34 1.26 -3.13
N TYR A 108 3.21 1.60 -1.84
CA TYR A 108 2.46 2.79 -1.41
C TYR A 108 3.09 4.09 -1.92
N ALA A 109 4.42 4.18 -1.93
CA ALA A 109 5.10 5.33 -2.51
C ALA A 109 4.81 5.47 -4.02
N ARG A 110 4.74 4.35 -4.76
CA ARG A 110 4.34 4.34 -6.17
C ARG A 110 2.87 4.77 -6.34
N VAL A 111 1.96 4.25 -5.51
CA VAL A 111 0.54 4.64 -5.53
C VAL A 111 0.36 6.15 -5.29
N ALA A 112 1.07 6.72 -4.31
CA ALA A 112 1.05 8.16 -4.07
C ALA A 112 1.55 8.96 -5.28
N ALA A 113 2.67 8.53 -5.88
CA ALA A 113 3.20 9.15 -7.09
C ALA A 113 2.24 9.06 -8.29
N ILE A 114 1.47 7.98 -8.41
CA ILE A 114 0.43 7.83 -9.44
C ILE A 114 -0.66 8.89 -9.26
N VAL A 115 -1.14 9.12 -8.02
CA VAL A 115 -2.13 10.16 -7.72
C VAL A 115 -1.58 11.54 -8.13
N GLU A 116 -0.34 11.85 -7.79
CA GLU A 116 0.34 13.09 -8.20
C GLU A 116 0.42 13.23 -9.73
N GLN A 117 0.84 12.18 -10.43
CA GLN A 117 1.01 12.17 -11.88
C GLN A 117 -0.31 12.37 -12.63
N LEU A 118 -1.38 11.71 -12.17
CA LEU A 118 -2.70 11.80 -12.82
C LEU A 118 -3.42 13.12 -12.49
N ALA A 119 -3.30 13.62 -11.26
CA ALA A 119 -3.95 14.87 -10.86
C ALA A 119 -3.17 16.12 -11.31
N ALA A 120 -1.85 16.06 -11.31
CA ALA A 120 -0.92 17.08 -11.77
C ALA A 120 -1.30 18.51 -11.31
N GLY A 121 -1.31 19.48 -12.23
CA GLY A 121 -1.69 20.86 -11.94
C GLY A 121 -3.14 21.03 -11.46
N GLY A 122 -4.01 20.03 -11.66
CA GLY A 122 -5.37 20.03 -11.14
C GLY A 122 -5.43 20.12 -9.62
N LEU A 123 -4.39 19.65 -8.92
CA LEU A 123 -4.27 19.78 -7.46
C LEU A 123 -4.14 21.23 -6.99
N MET A 124 -3.69 22.13 -7.86
CA MET A 124 -3.58 23.57 -7.58
C MET A 124 -4.84 24.33 -7.99
N LEU A 125 -5.69 23.73 -8.82
CA LEU A 125 -6.94 24.31 -9.31
C LEU A 125 -8.10 24.02 -8.35
N THR A 126 -7.89 24.34 -7.07
CA THR A 126 -8.85 24.08 -5.99
C THR A 126 -9.19 25.37 -5.24
N PRO A 127 -10.11 26.21 -5.77
CA PRO A 127 -10.62 27.38 -5.05
C PRO A 127 -11.19 26.99 -3.68
N THR A 128 -11.27 27.96 -2.78
CA THR A 128 -11.84 27.76 -1.45
C THR A 128 -13.36 27.60 -1.53
N GLU A 129 -13.96 27.14 -0.44
CA GLU A 129 -15.42 27.03 -0.36
C GLU A 129 -16.11 28.41 -0.44
N GLU A 130 -15.47 29.44 0.13
CA GLU A 130 -15.95 30.82 0.06
C GLU A 130 -15.95 31.34 -1.38
N ASP A 131 -14.92 31.01 -2.18
CA ASP A 131 -14.86 31.40 -3.59
C ASP A 131 -16.02 30.81 -4.40
N ILE A 132 -16.41 29.56 -4.11
CA ILE A 132 -17.52 28.86 -4.79
C ILE A 132 -18.87 29.53 -4.52
N ALA A 133 -19.04 30.19 -3.37
CA ALA A 133 -20.24 30.94 -3.02
C ALA A 133 -20.10 32.46 -3.24
N GLY A 134 -18.92 32.92 -3.65
CA GLY A 134 -18.55 34.32 -3.73
C GLY A 134 -18.84 34.97 -5.08
N PRO A 135 -18.35 36.20 -5.30
CA PRO A 135 -18.57 36.95 -6.54
C PRO A 135 -18.09 36.21 -7.80
N MET A 136 -17.11 35.31 -7.68
CA MET A 136 -16.56 34.51 -8.79
C MET A 136 -17.30 33.18 -9.03
N ALA A 137 -18.37 32.88 -8.30
CA ALA A 137 -19.08 31.60 -8.38
C ALA A 137 -19.49 31.23 -9.82
N GLY A 138 -19.94 32.20 -10.62
CA GLY A 138 -20.30 32.00 -12.02
C GLY A 138 -19.12 31.56 -12.89
N ASP A 139 -17.97 32.21 -12.73
CA ASP A 139 -16.74 31.87 -13.46
C ASP A 139 -16.18 30.52 -13.00
N ILE A 140 -16.20 30.24 -11.70
CA ILE A 140 -15.78 28.94 -11.16
C ILE A 140 -16.68 27.83 -11.73
N GLY A 141 -18.00 28.03 -11.69
CA GLY A 141 -18.97 27.09 -12.27
C GLY A 141 -18.68 26.77 -13.73
N LYS A 142 -18.25 27.76 -14.51
CA LYS A 142 -17.97 27.62 -15.95
C LYS A 142 -16.59 27.03 -16.25
N TYR A 143 -15.54 27.48 -15.56
CA TYR A 143 -14.15 27.16 -15.93
C TYR A 143 -13.50 26.05 -15.09
N TYR A 144 -14.07 25.69 -13.95
CA TYR A 144 -13.56 24.61 -13.09
C TYR A 144 -14.32 23.29 -13.23
N GLN A 145 -15.33 23.22 -14.11
CA GLN A 145 -16.02 21.97 -14.44
C GLN A 145 -15.07 20.95 -15.09
N GLY A 146 -15.43 19.67 -15.00
CA GLY A 146 -14.75 18.59 -15.70
C GLY A 146 -15.53 18.11 -16.92
N THR A 147 -15.12 16.97 -17.48
CA THR A 147 -15.76 16.37 -18.67
C THR A 147 -17.22 16.01 -18.38
N ASN A 148 -17.48 15.34 -17.25
CA ASN A 148 -18.81 14.85 -16.85
C ASN A 148 -19.14 15.19 -15.38
N ILE A 149 -18.57 16.28 -14.85
CA ILE A 149 -18.70 16.67 -13.44
C ILE A 149 -18.76 18.19 -13.31
N ASP A 150 -19.62 18.70 -12.44
CA ASP A 150 -19.69 20.12 -12.16
C ASP A 150 -18.44 20.61 -11.40
N ALA A 151 -18.21 21.93 -11.45
CA ALA A 151 -17.05 22.54 -10.83
C ALA A 151 -16.92 22.25 -9.34
N LYS A 152 -18.03 22.28 -8.58
CA LYS A 152 -18.01 22.07 -7.12
C LYS A 152 -17.57 20.65 -6.78
N ASN A 153 -18.13 19.66 -7.46
CA ASN A 153 -17.77 18.26 -7.22
C ASN A 153 -16.35 17.94 -7.71
N ARG A 154 -15.91 18.51 -8.84
CA ARG A 154 -14.53 18.39 -9.29
C ARG A 154 -13.54 18.98 -8.27
N VAL A 155 -13.80 20.20 -7.79
CA VAL A 155 -12.95 20.83 -6.77
C VAL A 155 -12.87 19.99 -5.50
N ARG A 156 -14.00 19.43 -5.03
CA ARG A 156 -14.02 18.53 -3.86
C ARG A 156 -13.13 17.29 -4.05
N LEU A 157 -13.23 16.65 -5.21
CA LEU A 157 -12.42 15.48 -5.54
C LEU A 157 -10.92 15.82 -5.55
N PHE A 158 -10.52 16.92 -6.18
CA PHE A 158 -9.11 17.30 -6.24
C PHE A 158 -8.57 17.79 -4.89
N ARG A 159 -9.40 18.42 -4.04
CA ARG A 159 -9.02 18.73 -2.65
C ARG A 159 -8.83 17.46 -1.82
N LEU A 160 -9.69 16.47 -2.00
CA LEU A 160 -9.55 15.16 -1.35
C LEU A 160 -8.25 14.46 -1.78
N ALA A 161 -7.95 14.48 -3.07
CA ALA A 161 -6.67 13.98 -3.58
C ALA A 161 -5.49 14.75 -2.96
N TRP A 162 -5.56 16.08 -2.88
CA TRP A 162 -4.51 16.87 -2.24
C TRP A 162 -4.34 16.55 -0.76
N ASP A 163 -5.42 16.31 -0.02
CA ASP A 163 -5.32 15.95 1.41
C ASP A 163 -4.71 14.56 1.64
N LEU A 164 -4.90 13.64 0.69
CA LEU A 164 -4.30 12.31 0.72
C LEU A 164 -2.77 12.34 0.58
N ILE A 165 -2.21 13.27 -0.20
CA ILE A 165 -0.78 13.25 -0.58
C ILE A 165 0.00 14.52 -0.22
N GLY A 166 -0.57 15.70 -0.38
CA GLY A 166 0.15 16.98 -0.38
C GLY A 166 0.05 17.79 0.90
N THR A 167 -0.98 17.57 1.73
CA THR A 167 -1.09 18.26 3.03
C THR A 167 -0.12 17.68 4.06
N GLN A 168 -0.01 18.33 5.22
CA GLN A 168 0.74 17.77 6.35
C GLN A 168 0.18 16.40 6.77
N PHE A 169 -1.13 16.18 6.63
CA PHE A 169 -1.75 14.89 6.89
C PHE A 169 -1.29 13.85 5.86
N GLY A 170 -1.46 14.14 4.57
CA GLY A 170 -1.08 13.22 3.48
C GLY A 170 0.40 12.85 3.48
N SER A 171 1.28 13.85 3.56
CA SER A 171 2.73 13.64 3.64
C SER A 171 3.14 12.80 4.85
N ARG A 172 2.51 13.02 6.02
CA ARG A 172 2.71 12.18 7.20
C ARG A 172 2.23 10.75 6.97
N GLN A 173 1.12 10.54 6.27
CA GLN A 173 0.65 9.18 5.93
C GLN A 173 1.66 8.44 5.06
N THR A 174 2.28 9.09 4.08
CA THR A 174 3.36 8.50 3.27
C THR A 174 4.56 8.12 4.11
N LEU A 175 4.98 8.98 5.06
CA LEU A 175 6.04 8.64 6.00
C LEU A 175 5.66 7.46 6.90
N TYR A 176 4.42 7.45 7.39
CA TYR A 176 3.89 6.37 8.23
C TYR A 176 3.93 5.04 7.48
N GLU A 177 3.35 4.93 6.28
CA GLU A 177 3.36 3.66 5.55
C GLU A 177 4.78 3.19 5.21
N ARG A 178 5.73 4.12 5.03
CA ARG A 178 7.13 3.79 4.77
C ARG A 178 7.84 3.15 5.96
N PHE A 179 7.62 3.66 7.17
CA PHE A 179 8.40 3.28 8.36
C PHE A 179 7.58 2.67 9.49
N PHE A 180 6.28 2.42 9.30
CA PHE A 180 5.40 1.88 10.33
C PHE A 180 5.91 0.57 10.94
N ASN A 181 6.53 -0.29 10.13
CA ASN A 181 7.10 -1.56 10.58
C ASN A 181 8.61 -1.50 10.87
N GLY A 182 9.20 -0.31 10.88
CA GLY A 182 10.64 -0.09 11.03
C GLY A 182 11.35 0.22 9.71
N ASP A 183 12.68 0.28 9.77
CA ASP A 183 13.53 0.56 8.61
C ASP A 183 13.49 -0.61 7.61
N VAL A 184 12.97 -0.35 6.42
CA VAL A 184 12.84 -1.32 5.33
C VAL A 184 14.18 -1.94 4.95
N VAL A 185 15.30 -1.20 5.04
CA VAL A 185 16.64 -1.73 4.75
C VAL A 185 16.99 -2.81 5.77
N GLN A 186 16.80 -2.54 7.06
CA GLN A 186 17.08 -3.52 8.12
C GLN A 186 16.14 -4.73 8.03
N LEU A 187 14.87 -4.51 7.69
CA LEU A 187 13.91 -5.61 7.50
C LEU A 187 14.32 -6.52 6.35
N ARG A 188 14.77 -5.96 5.23
CA ARG A 188 15.26 -6.71 4.06
C ARG A 188 16.60 -7.39 4.34
N GLN A 189 17.52 -6.74 5.05
CA GLN A 189 18.77 -7.36 5.51
C GLN A 189 18.51 -8.57 6.40
N ARG A 190 17.58 -8.45 7.37
CA ARG A 190 17.19 -9.57 8.21
C ARG A 190 16.57 -10.69 7.38
N ARG A 191 15.68 -10.37 6.43
CA ARG A 191 15.11 -11.36 5.51
C ARG A 191 16.20 -12.10 4.75
N PHE A 192 17.15 -11.39 4.15
CA PHE A 192 18.28 -11.98 3.43
C PHE A 192 19.08 -12.94 4.32
N ALA A 193 19.41 -12.51 5.55
CA ALA A 193 20.23 -13.29 6.46
C ALA A 193 19.53 -14.53 7.04
N THR A 194 18.19 -14.54 7.13
CA THR A 194 17.44 -15.62 7.79
C THR A 194 16.55 -16.43 6.85
N TYR A 195 16.58 -16.17 5.54
CA TYR A 195 15.77 -16.92 4.58
C TYR A 195 16.33 -18.35 4.43
N ASP A 196 15.43 -19.33 4.33
CA ASP A 196 15.80 -20.71 4.06
C ASP A 196 15.97 -20.91 2.55
N TYR A 197 17.22 -21.07 2.11
CA TYR A 197 17.57 -21.27 0.71
C TYR A 197 17.58 -22.74 0.28
N SER A 198 17.37 -23.70 1.20
CA SER A 198 17.53 -25.13 0.93
C SER A 198 16.78 -25.61 -0.32
N ARG A 199 15.53 -25.16 -0.51
CA ARG A 199 14.73 -25.51 -1.69
C ARG A 199 15.26 -24.87 -2.98
N ALA A 200 15.74 -23.63 -2.91
CA ALA A 200 16.29 -22.92 -4.07
C ALA A 200 17.63 -23.56 -4.49
N ASP A 201 18.49 -23.86 -3.51
CA ASP A 201 19.78 -24.50 -3.74
C ASP A 201 19.60 -25.92 -4.31
N ALA A 202 18.70 -26.73 -3.74
CA ALA A 202 18.38 -28.06 -4.26
C ALA A 202 17.84 -28.02 -5.70
N SER A 203 17.04 -27.00 -6.04
CA SER A 203 16.53 -26.82 -7.40
C SER A 203 17.67 -26.55 -8.39
N LEU A 204 18.67 -25.75 -8.01
CA LEU A 204 19.83 -25.48 -8.85
C LEU A 204 20.71 -26.72 -8.97
N GLU A 205 20.98 -27.40 -7.86
CA GLU A 205 21.79 -28.62 -7.83
C GLU A 205 21.22 -29.72 -8.73
N LEU A 206 19.90 -29.93 -8.69
CA LEU A 206 19.23 -30.91 -9.54
C LEU A 206 19.44 -30.61 -11.03
N PHE A 207 19.24 -29.35 -11.45
CA PHE A 207 19.46 -28.95 -12.84
C PHE A 207 20.92 -29.13 -13.28
N MET A 208 21.89 -28.79 -12.42
CA MET A 208 23.31 -28.98 -12.72
C MET A 208 23.67 -30.46 -12.88
N GLN A 209 23.09 -31.34 -12.04
CA GLN A 209 23.30 -32.78 -12.14
C GLN A 209 22.71 -33.36 -13.44
N GLU A 210 21.55 -32.88 -13.90
CA GLU A 210 20.96 -33.31 -15.18
C GLU A 210 21.87 -32.96 -16.36
N LEU A 211 22.45 -31.75 -16.37
CA LEU A 211 23.40 -31.33 -17.40
C LEU A 211 24.67 -32.18 -17.44
N GLU A 212 25.23 -32.53 -16.28
CA GLU A 212 26.42 -33.38 -16.19
C GLU A 212 26.16 -34.81 -16.65
N ASN A 213 24.94 -35.30 -16.46
CA ASN A 213 24.53 -36.66 -16.84
C ASN A 213 24.08 -36.79 -18.31
N GLY A 214 24.11 -35.71 -19.09
CA GLY A 214 23.84 -35.73 -20.54
C GLY A 214 22.39 -35.98 -20.92
N GLN A 215 21.44 -35.59 -20.07
CA GLN A 215 20.01 -35.52 -20.41
C GLN A 215 19.60 -34.13 -20.89
#